data_AF-A0A366GI52-F1
#
_entry.id   AF-A0A366GI52-F1
#
_cell.length_a   1.000
_cell.length_b   1.000
_cell.length_c   1.000
_cell.angle_alpha   90.00
_cell.angle_beta   90.00
_cell.angle_gamma   90.00
#
_symmetry.space_group_name_H-M   'P 1'
#
loop_
_entity.id
_entity.type
_entity.pdbx_description
1 polymer ?
#
loop_
_entity_poly.entity_id
_entity_poly.type
_entity_poly.pdbx_seq_one_letter_code
_entity_poly.pdbx_strand_id
1 'polypeptide(L)'
;MKNNTAKQLVEKNNKLREQLSPENKVYYEDILLYMRTFGFFYEELETERHLMSILQDILEAQKHGESAEEYFGKNPKEIVDQLTKQFDKPSWKSIFKISGLVLLISTFYVIIGSFTAPSLQVNVFVILLNGIFSVALIYGVFKLLHLSIYMKTQLPKLIKFFVVWIMAMIPFGVFFLIQLYTPKQGIVKIGAPFDWIAILVILIVSTVYVIFKKKREFFGGLTFVITLGIFGLLLRIPQTKEFFQGGKNQTFVVLAIILPIALYVLVERLLLRKMGNEN
;
A
#
# COMPACT_ATOMS: atom_id res chain seq x y z
N MET A 1 -5.12 3.25 -21.97
CA MET A 1 -4.12 3.14 -23.05
C MET A 1 -2.69 3.35 -22.54
N LYS A 2 -2.34 4.48 -21.88
CA LYS A 2 -0.99 4.75 -21.33
C LYS A 2 -0.36 3.60 -20.50
N ASN A 3 -1.10 2.99 -19.57
CA ASN A 3 -0.56 1.91 -18.72
C ASN A 3 -0.19 0.62 -19.48
N ASN A 4 -0.85 0.33 -20.62
CA ASN A 4 -0.48 -0.84 -21.43
C ASN A 4 0.85 -0.59 -22.16
N THR A 5 1.10 0.65 -22.57
CA THR A 5 2.36 1.05 -23.22
C THR A 5 3.54 1.01 -22.24
N ALA A 6 3.35 1.46 -20.99
CA ALA A 6 4.41 1.39 -19.98
C ALA A 6 4.81 -0.06 -19.67
N LYS A 7 3.83 -0.96 -19.50
CA LYS A 7 4.09 -2.40 -19.31
C LYS A 7 4.84 -3.03 -20.49
N GLN A 8 4.46 -2.69 -21.72
CA GLN A 8 5.15 -3.14 -22.93
C GLN A 8 6.61 -2.67 -22.95
N LEU A 9 6.88 -1.43 -22.52
CA LEU A 9 8.25 -0.91 -22.40
C LEU A 9 9.04 -1.68 -21.34
N VAL A 10 8.46 -1.97 -20.16
CA VAL A 10 9.09 -2.78 -19.11
C VAL A 10 9.46 -4.18 -19.63
N GLU A 11 8.54 -4.85 -20.32
CA GLU A 11 8.79 -6.18 -20.88
C GLU A 11 9.89 -6.15 -21.95
N LYS A 12 9.82 -5.17 -22.87
CA LYS A 12 10.84 -4.97 -23.90
C LYS A 12 12.20 -4.66 -23.27
N ASN A 13 12.21 -3.84 -22.21
CA ASN A 13 13.40 -3.46 -21.49
C ASN A 13 14.08 -4.68 -20.88
N ASN A 14 13.32 -5.52 -20.17
CA ASN A 14 13.84 -6.75 -19.57
C ASN A 14 14.47 -7.67 -20.63
N LYS A 15 13.85 -7.81 -21.81
CA LYS A 15 14.40 -8.63 -22.91
C LYS A 15 15.70 -8.07 -23.48
N LEU A 16 15.75 -6.76 -23.74
CA LEU A 16 16.92 -6.10 -24.33
C LEU A 16 18.08 -6.01 -23.34
N ARG A 17 17.79 -5.86 -22.04
CA ARG A 17 18.80 -5.80 -20.98
C ARG A 17 19.63 -7.08 -20.89
N GLU A 18 19.07 -8.24 -21.24
CA GLU A 18 19.82 -9.50 -21.30
C GLU A 18 20.83 -9.56 -22.46
N GLN A 19 20.82 -8.59 -23.39
CA GLN A 19 21.79 -8.49 -24.49
C GLN A 19 23.02 -7.63 -24.14
N LEU A 20 23.02 -7.00 -22.97
CA LEU A 20 24.15 -6.21 -22.48
C LEU A 20 25.31 -7.11 -22.04
N SER A 21 26.54 -6.62 -22.19
CA SER A 21 27.70 -7.21 -21.52
C SER A 21 27.52 -7.16 -20.00
N PRO A 22 28.21 -8.02 -19.23
CA PRO A 22 28.13 -8.01 -17.77
C PRO A 22 28.39 -6.62 -17.16
N GLU A 23 29.38 -5.89 -17.67
CA GLU A 23 29.76 -4.56 -17.21
C GLU A 23 28.65 -3.53 -17.50
N ASN A 24 28.17 -3.51 -18.75
CA ASN A 24 27.09 -2.61 -19.18
C ASN A 24 25.77 -2.90 -18.48
N LYS A 25 25.50 -4.17 -18.15
CA LYS A 25 24.31 -4.58 -17.41
C LYS A 25 24.32 -4.01 -15.99
N VAL A 26 25.44 -4.11 -15.28
CA VAL A 26 25.58 -3.52 -13.93
C VAL A 26 25.38 -2.02 -13.97
N TYR A 27 26.03 -1.33 -14.92
CA TYR A 27 25.89 0.11 -15.10
C TYR A 27 24.43 0.52 -15.37
N TYR A 28 23.75 -0.20 -16.26
CA TYR A 28 22.36 0.07 -16.60
C TYR A 28 21.39 -0.24 -15.45
N GLU A 29 21.64 -1.29 -14.66
CA GLU A 29 20.83 -1.64 -13.50
C GLU A 29 20.86 -0.55 -12.41
N ASP A 30 22.01 0.12 -12.23
CA ASP A 30 22.12 1.28 -11.35
C ASP A 30 21.28 2.47 -11.85
N ILE A 31 21.30 2.76 -13.16
CA ILE A 31 20.44 3.77 -13.79
C ILE A 31 18.96 3.41 -13.59
N LEU A 32 18.61 2.16 -13.86
CA LEU A 32 17.25 1.65 -13.80
C LEU A 32 16.68 1.73 -12.38
N LEU A 33 17.46 1.34 -11.37
CA LEU A 33 17.07 1.47 -9.97
C LEU A 33 16.84 2.95 -9.61
N TYR A 34 17.74 3.83 -10.03
CA TYR A 34 17.66 5.24 -9.69
C TYR A 34 16.45 5.93 -10.35
N MET A 35 16.33 5.78 -11.68
CA MET A 35 15.24 6.34 -12.49
C MET A 35 13.87 5.80 -12.10
N ARG A 36 13.70 4.49 -11.84
CA ARG A 36 12.39 3.95 -11.45
C ARG A 36 11.97 4.41 -10.06
N THR A 37 12.93 4.62 -9.16
CA THR A 37 12.66 5.25 -7.87
C THR A 37 12.12 6.67 -8.07
N PHE A 38 12.64 7.45 -9.03
CA PHE A 38 11.99 8.70 -9.42
C PHE A 38 10.64 8.48 -10.09
N GLY A 39 10.57 7.66 -11.15
CA GLY A 39 9.42 7.51 -12.03
C GLY A 39 8.14 6.97 -11.39
N PHE A 40 8.24 6.22 -10.30
CA PHE A 40 7.07 5.86 -9.49
C PHE A 40 6.29 7.10 -9.01
N PHE A 41 6.93 8.26 -8.95
CA PHE A 41 6.36 9.50 -8.39
C PHE A 41 5.97 10.58 -9.41
N TYR A 42 6.34 10.43 -10.70
CA TYR A 42 6.14 11.46 -11.75
C TYR A 42 5.19 10.99 -12.86
N GLU A 43 5.69 10.25 -13.85
CA GLU A 43 4.90 9.61 -14.90
C GLU A 43 5.62 8.33 -15.38
N GLU A 44 5.06 7.17 -15.01
CA GLU A 44 5.62 5.83 -15.29
C GLU A 44 5.98 5.66 -16.77
N LEU A 45 5.10 6.10 -17.68
CA LEU A 45 5.31 5.96 -19.12
C LEU A 45 6.50 6.78 -19.63
N GLU A 46 6.69 8.00 -19.13
CA GLU A 46 7.81 8.85 -19.52
C GLU A 46 9.12 8.30 -19.00
N THR A 47 9.12 7.84 -17.74
CA THR A 47 10.29 7.18 -17.14
C THR A 47 10.72 5.95 -17.93
N GLU A 48 9.79 5.06 -18.28
CA GLU A 48 10.11 3.85 -19.05
C GLU A 48 10.56 4.17 -20.49
N ARG A 49 10.12 5.31 -21.08
CA ARG A 49 10.63 5.77 -22.38
C ARG A 49 12.08 6.22 -22.28
N HIS A 50 12.43 7.04 -21.29
CA HIS A 50 13.81 7.46 -21.09
C HIS A 50 14.72 6.27 -20.77
N LEU A 51 14.26 5.34 -19.93
CA LEU A 51 14.99 4.10 -19.66
C LEU A 51 15.23 3.27 -20.91
N MET A 52 14.24 3.16 -21.79
CA MET A 52 14.39 2.48 -23.08
C MET A 52 15.41 3.18 -23.97
N SER A 53 15.38 4.51 -24.05
CA SER A 53 16.34 5.30 -24.84
C SER A 53 17.77 5.02 -24.37
N ILE A 54 18.02 5.15 -23.06
CA ILE A 54 19.36 4.89 -22.49
C ILE A 54 19.81 3.45 -22.77
N LEU A 55 18.91 2.45 -22.64
CA LEU A 55 19.25 1.07 -22.94
C LEU A 55 19.64 0.87 -24.41
N GLN A 56 18.94 1.53 -25.33
CA GLN A 56 19.24 1.47 -26.76
C GLN A 56 20.58 2.12 -27.08
N ASP A 57 20.88 3.26 -26.46
CA ASP A 57 22.16 3.95 -26.61
C ASP A 57 23.33 3.10 -26.09
N ILE A 58 23.17 2.43 -24.93
CA ILE A 58 24.18 1.49 -24.42
C ILE A 58 24.38 0.30 -25.38
N LEU A 59 23.29 -0.26 -25.91
CA LEU A 59 23.39 -1.36 -26.88
C LEU A 59 24.11 -0.93 -28.16
N GLU A 60 23.92 0.31 -28.61
CA GLU A 60 24.61 0.84 -29.79
C GLU A 60 26.09 1.08 -29.51
N ALA A 61 26.45 1.71 -28.39
CA ALA A 61 27.84 1.87 -27.95
C ALA A 61 28.56 0.51 -27.86
N GLN A 62 27.88 -0.49 -27.29
CA GLN A 62 28.41 -1.85 -27.19
C GLN A 62 28.69 -2.48 -28.55
N LYS A 63 27.86 -2.24 -29.57
CA LYS A 63 28.14 -2.72 -30.94
C LYS A 63 29.36 -2.05 -31.55
N HIS A 64 29.64 -0.82 -31.17
CA HIS A 64 30.84 -0.08 -31.57
C HIS A 64 32.07 -0.43 -30.73
N GLY A 65 31.95 -1.37 -29.78
CA GLY A 65 33.05 -1.79 -28.91
C GLY A 65 33.31 -0.83 -27.75
N GLU A 66 32.40 0.11 -27.48
CA GLU A 66 32.48 1.07 -26.38
C GLU A 66 31.63 0.60 -25.19
N SER A 67 32.17 0.71 -23.99
CA SER A 67 31.44 0.42 -22.76
C SER A 67 30.48 1.55 -22.39
N ALA A 68 29.48 1.24 -21.56
CA ALA A 68 28.56 2.25 -21.04
C ALA A 68 29.31 3.34 -20.26
N GLU A 69 30.34 2.98 -19.47
CA GLU A 69 31.12 3.97 -18.73
C GLU A 69 31.94 4.90 -19.65
N GLU A 70 32.36 4.44 -20.81
CA GLU A 70 33.08 5.26 -21.80
C GLU A 70 32.13 6.23 -22.50
N TYR A 71 30.96 5.74 -22.93
CA TYR A 71 29.98 6.56 -23.66
C TYR A 71 29.25 7.56 -22.76
N PHE A 72 28.82 7.10 -21.58
CA PHE A 72 27.97 7.85 -20.67
C PHE A 72 28.75 8.51 -19.52
N GLY A 73 29.96 8.00 -19.22
CA GLY A 73 30.76 8.43 -18.08
C GLY A 73 30.72 7.44 -16.92
N LYS A 74 31.64 7.58 -15.96
CA LYS A 74 31.85 6.59 -14.89
C LYS A 74 30.75 6.52 -13.84
N ASN A 75 29.90 7.55 -13.74
CA ASN A 75 28.92 7.66 -12.66
C ASN A 75 27.48 7.67 -13.21
N PRO A 76 26.78 6.52 -13.20
CA PRO A 76 25.42 6.45 -13.71
C PRO A 76 24.44 7.39 -12.97
N LYS A 77 24.75 7.77 -11.72
CA LYS A 77 23.93 8.73 -10.96
C LYS A 77 23.99 10.14 -11.50
N GLU A 78 25.15 10.59 -11.98
CA GLU A 78 25.29 11.97 -12.50
C GLU A 78 24.43 12.19 -13.74
N ILE A 79 24.32 11.16 -14.58
CA ILE A 79 23.51 11.21 -15.79
C ILE A 79 22.04 11.22 -15.45
N VAL A 80 21.62 10.35 -14.54
CA VAL A 80 20.24 10.36 -14.07
C VAL A 80 19.92 11.67 -13.38
N ASP A 81 20.83 12.27 -12.60
CA ASP A 81 20.64 13.60 -12.02
C ASP A 81 20.48 14.68 -13.11
N GLN A 82 21.27 14.63 -14.18
CA GLN A 82 21.15 15.56 -15.30
C GLN A 82 19.81 15.41 -16.04
N LEU A 83 19.41 14.16 -16.31
CA LEU A 83 18.13 13.85 -16.96
C LEU A 83 16.94 14.23 -16.07
N THR A 84 17.04 13.94 -14.77
CA THR A 84 15.95 14.16 -13.80
C THR A 84 15.79 15.60 -13.35
N LYS A 85 16.81 16.46 -13.52
CA LYS A 85 16.66 17.92 -13.35
C LYS A 85 15.55 18.51 -14.23
N GLN A 86 15.24 17.86 -15.34
CA GLN A 86 14.17 18.27 -16.26
C GLN A 86 12.82 17.66 -15.92
N PHE A 87 12.75 16.65 -15.03
CA PHE A 87 11.48 16.12 -14.57
C PHE A 87 10.81 17.10 -13.59
N ASP A 88 9.50 17.30 -13.76
CA ASP A 88 8.69 18.05 -12.80
C ASP A 88 8.80 17.44 -11.41
N LYS A 89 8.86 18.22 -10.32
CA LYS A 89 8.84 17.71 -8.92
C LYS A 89 7.58 16.89 -8.61
N PRO A 90 7.57 16.02 -7.57
CA PRO A 90 6.47 15.10 -7.33
C PRO A 90 5.20 15.93 -7.26
N SER A 91 4.32 15.74 -8.25
CA SER A 91 3.16 16.61 -8.36
C SER A 91 2.37 16.49 -7.07
N TRP A 92 1.98 17.61 -6.46
CA TRP A 92 1.09 17.63 -5.31
C TRP A 92 -0.13 16.73 -5.54
N LYS A 93 -0.57 16.60 -6.80
CA LYS A 93 -1.60 15.65 -7.23
C LYS A 93 -1.29 14.18 -6.88
N SER A 94 -0.05 13.72 -7.08
CA SER A 94 0.37 12.36 -6.73
C SER A 94 0.37 12.15 -5.22
N ILE A 95 0.92 13.12 -4.47
CA ILE A 95 0.91 13.10 -3.00
C ILE A 95 -0.53 13.01 -2.48
N PHE A 96 -1.42 13.90 -2.93
CA PHE A 96 -2.82 13.89 -2.50
C PHE A 96 -3.57 12.62 -2.92
N LYS A 97 -3.31 12.08 -4.12
CA LYS A 97 -3.94 10.84 -4.58
C LYS A 97 -3.58 9.65 -3.68
N ILE A 98 -2.28 9.46 -3.38
CA ILE A 98 -1.83 8.35 -2.54
C ILE A 98 -2.26 8.59 -1.09
N SER A 99 -2.15 9.82 -0.59
CA SER A 99 -2.61 10.18 0.76
C SER A 99 -4.11 9.94 0.94
N GLY A 100 -4.91 10.21 -0.10
CA GLY A 100 -6.34 9.90 -0.12
C GLY A 100 -6.62 8.40 -0.02
N LEU A 101 -5.80 7.55 -0.65
CA LEU A 101 -5.91 6.09 -0.51
C LEU A 101 -5.55 5.62 0.91
N VAL A 102 -4.49 6.17 1.50
CA VAL A 102 -4.11 5.85 2.89
C VAL A 102 -5.19 6.32 3.87
N LEU A 103 -5.78 7.50 3.66
CA LEU A 103 -6.92 7.99 4.42
C LEU A 103 -8.14 7.07 4.29
N LEU A 104 -8.45 6.62 3.07
CA LEU A 104 -9.56 5.69 2.82
C LEU A 104 -9.35 4.38 3.59
N ILE A 105 -8.15 3.80 3.50
CA ILE A 105 -7.81 2.54 4.19
C ILE A 105 -7.89 2.71 5.71
N SER A 106 -7.26 3.76 6.26
CA SER A 106 -7.27 4.01 7.71
C SER A 106 -8.69 4.28 8.23
N THR A 107 -9.50 5.03 7.48
CA THR A 107 -10.92 5.28 7.82
C THR A 107 -11.74 3.99 7.77
N PHE A 108 -11.51 3.13 6.78
CA PHE A 108 -12.16 1.83 6.68
C PHE A 108 -11.88 0.96 7.91
N TYR A 109 -10.62 0.91 8.38
CA TYR A 109 -10.27 0.20 9.61
C TYR A 109 -10.93 0.80 10.86
N VAL A 110 -10.99 2.12 10.98
CA VAL A 110 -11.70 2.80 12.09
C VAL A 110 -13.18 2.43 12.10
N ILE A 111 -13.84 2.43 10.93
CA ILE A 111 -15.26 2.08 10.81
C ILE A 111 -15.50 0.61 11.16
N ILE A 112 -14.74 -0.32 10.58
CA ILE A 112 -14.89 -1.76 10.88
C ILE A 112 -14.62 -2.06 12.35
N GLY A 113 -13.59 -1.44 12.94
CA GLY A 113 -13.29 -1.58 14.36
C GLY A 113 -14.43 -1.10 15.27
N SER A 114 -15.30 -0.21 14.77
CA SER A 114 -16.48 0.26 15.51
C SER A 114 -17.72 -0.65 15.40
N PHE A 115 -17.68 -1.71 14.58
CA PHE A 115 -18.83 -2.61 14.41
C PHE A 115 -19.23 -3.29 15.71
N THR A 116 -18.25 -3.73 16.50
CA THR A 116 -18.47 -4.44 17.78
C THR A 116 -18.71 -3.51 18.96
N ALA A 117 -18.72 -2.19 18.74
CA ALA A 117 -19.10 -1.22 19.76
C ALA A 117 -20.64 -1.21 19.97
N PRO A 118 -21.13 -0.81 21.16
CA PRO A 118 -22.57 -0.74 21.46
C PRO A 118 -23.40 0.15 20.52
N SER A 119 -22.75 1.11 19.86
CA SER A 119 -23.32 1.95 18.81
C SER A 119 -22.27 2.16 17.72
N LEU A 120 -22.71 2.27 16.46
CA LEU A 120 -21.78 2.63 15.39
C LEU A 120 -21.34 4.07 15.62
N GLN A 121 -20.03 4.29 15.68
CA GLN A 121 -19.49 5.60 16.07
C GLN A 121 -18.23 5.92 15.27
N VAL A 122 -18.12 7.17 14.88
CA VAL A 122 -17.00 7.68 14.08
C VAL A 122 -16.45 8.91 14.78
N ASN A 123 -15.13 8.96 15.01
CA ASN A 123 -14.48 10.15 15.53
C ASN A 123 -13.97 11.01 14.37
N VAL A 124 -14.62 12.15 14.13
CA VAL A 124 -14.28 13.06 13.03
C VAL A 124 -12.86 13.63 13.20
N PHE A 125 -12.42 13.86 14.44
CA PHE A 125 -11.06 14.32 14.71
C PHE A 125 -10.02 13.25 14.37
N VAL A 126 -10.32 11.97 14.58
CA VAL A 126 -9.43 10.87 14.16
C VAL A 126 -9.30 10.86 12.63
N ILE A 127 -10.41 11.00 11.91
CA ILE A 127 -10.37 11.03 10.44
C ILE A 127 -9.54 12.22 9.94
N LEU A 128 -9.73 13.41 10.53
CA LEU A 128 -8.98 14.60 10.18
C LEU A 128 -7.47 14.43 10.43
N LEU A 129 -7.10 13.95 11.63
CA LEU A 129 -5.70 13.72 12.00
C LEU A 129 -5.06 12.63 11.14
N ASN A 130 -5.78 11.55 10.83
CA ASN A 130 -5.33 10.54 9.88
C ASN A 130 -5.11 11.12 8.49
N GLY A 131 -5.94 12.06 8.04
CA GLY A 131 -5.79 12.75 6.76
C GLY A 131 -4.52 13.61 6.71
N ILE A 132 -4.32 14.45 7.72
CA ILE A 132 -3.12 15.28 7.87
C ILE A 132 -1.87 14.40 7.94
N PHE A 133 -1.91 13.35 8.77
CA PHE A 133 -0.80 12.42 8.92
C PHE A 133 -0.52 11.66 7.63
N SER A 134 -1.55 11.26 6.87
CA SER A 134 -1.36 10.59 5.57
C SER A 134 -0.58 11.46 4.59
N VAL A 135 -0.90 12.76 4.50
CA VAL A 135 -0.15 13.70 3.64
C VAL A 135 1.29 13.84 4.10
N ALA A 136 1.51 14.04 5.41
CA ALA A 136 2.85 14.15 5.99
C ALA A 136 3.66 12.85 5.79
N LEU A 137 3.03 11.69 5.94
CA LEU A 137 3.62 10.37 5.75
C LEU A 137 4.07 10.18 4.30
N ILE A 138 3.19 10.43 3.33
CA ILE A 138 3.55 10.28 1.91
C ILE A 138 4.65 11.25 1.51
N TYR A 139 4.57 12.51 1.94
CA TYR A 139 5.64 13.48 1.73
C TYR A 139 6.98 13.01 2.37
N GLY A 140 6.93 12.52 3.61
CA GLY A 140 8.09 11.98 4.32
C GLY A 140 8.71 10.77 3.61
N VAL A 141 7.89 9.83 3.15
CA VAL A 141 8.33 8.67 2.35
C VAL A 141 9.02 9.13 1.07
N PHE A 142 8.47 10.11 0.36
CA PHE A 142 9.08 10.65 -0.86
C PHE A 142 10.46 11.26 -0.57
N LYS A 143 10.55 12.05 0.51
CA LYS A 143 11.81 12.65 0.94
C LYS A 143 12.83 11.58 1.34
N LEU A 144 12.43 10.57 2.10
CA LEU A 144 13.30 9.46 2.52
C LEU A 144 13.82 8.65 1.34
N LEU A 145 12.97 8.36 0.35
CA LEU A 145 13.38 7.66 -0.86
C LEU A 145 14.40 8.47 -1.65
N HIS A 146 14.18 9.76 -1.83
CA HIS A 146 15.17 10.64 -2.47
C HIS A 146 16.52 10.62 -1.74
N LEU A 147 16.51 10.75 -0.40
CA LEU A 147 17.75 10.68 0.40
C LEU A 147 18.42 9.30 0.34
N SER A 148 17.64 8.22 0.29
CA SER A 148 18.16 6.85 0.26
C SER A 148 19.04 6.58 -0.96
N ILE A 149 18.81 7.28 -2.06
CA ILE A 149 19.59 7.07 -3.28
C ILE A 149 21.00 7.66 -3.14
N TYR A 150 21.17 8.75 -2.40
CA TYR A 150 22.49 9.35 -2.15
C TYR A 150 23.28 8.58 -1.07
N MET A 151 22.59 7.78 -0.25
CA MET A 151 23.21 6.98 0.80
C MET A 151 23.77 5.66 0.23
N LYS A 152 25.08 5.58 -0.03
CA LYS A 152 25.80 4.30 -0.25
C LYS A 152 26.17 3.66 1.09
N THR A 153 25.19 3.31 1.93
CA THR A 153 25.49 2.66 3.21
C THR A 153 25.48 1.13 3.07
N GLN A 154 26.66 0.51 3.20
CA GLN A 154 26.79 -0.94 3.25
C GLN A 154 26.52 -1.48 4.67
N LEU A 155 25.25 -1.48 5.06
CA LEU A 155 24.82 -2.16 6.29
C LEU A 155 24.73 -3.69 6.07
N PRO A 156 25.06 -4.51 7.08
CA PRO A 156 24.77 -5.94 7.09
C PRO A 156 23.28 -6.22 6.83
N LYS A 157 22.96 -7.32 6.14
CA LYS A 157 21.58 -7.68 5.74
C LYS A 157 20.60 -7.66 6.92
N LEU A 158 21.01 -8.17 8.09
CA LEU A 158 20.17 -8.21 9.29
C LEU A 158 19.82 -6.80 9.81
N ILE A 159 20.81 -5.90 9.85
CA ILE A 159 20.59 -4.52 10.30
C ILE A 159 19.69 -3.77 9.31
N LYS A 160 19.91 -3.96 8.00
CA LYS A 160 19.03 -3.41 6.95
C LYS A 160 17.58 -3.85 7.15
N PHE A 161 17.36 -5.13 7.45
CA PHE A 161 16.02 -5.66 7.72
C PHE A 161 15.36 -4.94 8.89
N PHE A 162 16.03 -4.82 10.05
CA PHE A 162 15.46 -4.15 11.21
C PHE A 162 15.21 -2.66 10.97
N VAL A 163 16.10 -1.96 10.27
CA VAL A 163 15.91 -0.54 9.92
C VAL A 163 14.65 -0.36 9.08
N VAL A 164 14.48 -1.15 8.03
CA VAL A 164 13.29 -1.11 7.16
C VAL A 164 12.04 -1.50 7.95
N TRP A 165 12.12 -2.53 8.79
CA TRP A 165 10.99 -2.99 9.61
C TRP A 165 10.52 -1.94 10.61
N ILE A 166 11.44 -1.31 11.36
CA ILE A 166 11.11 -0.21 12.29
C ILE A 166 10.50 0.96 11.52
N MET A 167 11.10 1.35 10.39
CA MET A 167 10.59 2.44 9.55
C MET A 167 9.16 2.16 9.06
N ALA A 168 8.86 0.89 8.71
CA ALA A 168 7.52 0.48 8.33
C ALA A 168 6.53 0.45 9.51
N MET A 169 6.99 0.16 10.73
CA MET A 169 6.15 0.11 11.94
C MET A 169 5.79 1.48 12.50
N ILE A 170 6.66 2.49 12.33
CA ILE A 170 6.43 3.86 12.84
C ILE A 170 5.06 4.41 12.39
N PRO A 171 4.68 4.37 11.10
CA PRO A 171 3.36 4.83 10.66
C PRO A 171 2.20 4.12 11.34
N PHE A 172 2.26 2.80 11.52
CA PHE A 172 1.22 2.05 12.23
C PHE A 172 1.11 2.50 13.69
N GLY A 173 2.25 2.70 14.35
CA GLY A 173 2.31 3.25 15.70
C GLY A 173 1.63 4.61 15.78
N VAL A 174 1.91 5.52 14.84
CA VAL A 174 1.29 6.86 14.83
C VAL A 174 -0.22 6.79 14.58
N PHE A 175 -0.71 5.97 13.63
CA PHE A 175 -2.15 5.77 13.45
C PHE A 175 -2.83 5.25 14.72
N PHE A 176 -2.19 4.30 15.40
CA PHE A 176 -2.68 3.76 16.66
C PHE A 176 -2.69 4.83 17.78
N LEU A 177 -1.64 5.63 17.89
CA LEU A 177 -1.55 6.74 18.85
C LEU A 177 -2.62 7.81 18.58
N ILE A 178 -2.89 8.15 17.30
CA ILE A 178 -3.99 9.04 16.94
C ILE A 178 -5.30 8.46 17.46
N GLN A 179 -5.59 7.18 17.21
CA GLN A 179 -6.82 6.53 17.68
C GLN A 179 -6.94 6.55 19.22
N LEU A 180 -5.83 6.38 19.94
CA LEU A 180 -5.82 6.28 21.41
C LEU A 180 -5.95 7.64 22.11
N TYR A 181 -5.25 8.67 21.61
CA TYR A 181 -5.13 9.97 22.28
C TYR A 181 -6.08 11.04 21.74
N THR A 182 -6.74 10.81 20.60
CA THR A 182 -7.67 11.80 20.04
C THR A 182 -8.88 12.01 20.97
N PRO A 183 -9.26 13.26 21.27
CA PRO A 183 -10.37 13.55 22.18
C PRO A 183 -11.69 12.94 21.72
N LYS A 184 -12.51 12.49 22.69
CA LYS A 184 -13.80 11.82 22.44
C LYS A 184 -14.93 12.78 22.02
N GLN A 185 -14.72 14.09 22.10
CA GLN A 185 -15.67 15.13 21.69
C GLN A 185 -15.99 15.07 20.19
N GLY A 186 -15.05 14.57 19.37
CA GLY A 186 -15.27 14.38 17.94
C GLY A 186 -16.11 13.14 17.58
N ILE A 187 -16.58 12.36 18.57
CA ILE A 187 -17.36 11.15 18.34
C ILE A 187 -18.79 11.51 17.92
N VAL A 188 -19.13 11.14 16.69
CA VAL A 188 -20.49 11.16 16.16
C VAL A 188 -21.05 9.74 16.22
N LYS A 189 -22.18 9.58 16.91
CA LYS A 189 -22.90 8.30 16.97
C LYS A 189 -23.91 8.22 15.85
N ILE A 190 -23.90 7.11 15.14
CA ILE A 190 -24.90 6.78 14.13
C ILE A 190 -25.97 5.96 14.86
N GLY A 191 -27.19 6.48 14.91
CA GLY A 191 -28.32 5.84 15.58
C GLY A 191 -29.08 4.88 14.66
N ALA A 192 -29.97 4.09 15.27
CA ALA A 192 -30.90 3.25 14.52
C ALA A 192 -31.88 4.10 13.69
N PRO A 193 -32.27 3.66 12.47
CA PRO A 193 -31.87 2.41 11.81
C PRO A 193 -30.58 2.52 10.97
N PHE A 194 -29.97 3.70 10.89
CA PHE A 194 -28.86 3.95 9.96
C PHE A 194 -27.58 3.18 10.30
N ASP A 195 -27.39 2.79 11.55
CA ASP A 195 -26.22 2.06 12.02
C ASP A 195 -26.12 0.63 11.44
N TRP A 196 -27.18 -0.17 11.54
CA TRP A 196 -27.18 -1.52 11.00
C TRP A 196 -27.32 -1.52 9.46
N ILE A 197 -27.99 -0.52 8.89
CA ILE A 197 -28.03 -0.31 7.43
C ILE A 197 -26.62 -0.03 6.90
N ALA A 198 -25.84 0.84 7.56
CA ALA A 198 -24.47 1.15 7.15
C ALA A 198 -23.57 -0.10 7.16
N ILE A 199 -23.68 -0.95 8.20
CA ILE A 199 -22.95 -2.22 8.26
C ILE A 199 -23.36 -3.11 7.08
N LEU A 200 -24.66 -3.28 6.84
CA LEU A 200 -25.18 -4.11 5.76
C LEU A 200 -24.65 -3.65 4.39
N VAL A 201 -24.66 -2.33 4.13
CA VAL A 201 -24.13 -1.75 2.90
C VAL A 201 -22.64 -2.05 2.74
N ILE A 202 -21.83 -1.88 3.78
CA ILE A 202 -20.40 -2.19 3.73
C ILE A 202 -20.16 -3.68 3.44
N LEU A 203 -20.92 -4.58 4.06
CA LEU A 203 -20.83 -6.01 3.81
C LEU A 203 -21.20 -6.35 2.35
N ILE A 204 -22.33 -5.86 1.86
CA ILE A 204 -22.78 -6.11 0.48
C ILE A 204 -21.75 -5.58 -0.53
N VAL A 205 -21.31 -4.32 -0.38
CA VAL A 205 -20.36 -3.69 -1.30
C VAL A 205 -19.03 -4.44 -1.31
N SER A 206 -18.49 -4.80 -0.14
CA SER A 206 -17.23 -5.54 -0.04
C SER A 206 -17.34 -6.95 -0.64
N THR A 207 -18.42 -7.69 -0.35
CA THR A 207 -18.67 -9.02 -0.93
C THR A 207 -18.83 -8.96 -2.44
N VAL A 208 -19.67 -8.06 -2.95
CA VAL A 208 -19.89 -7.88 -4.40
C VAL A 208 -18.58 -7.53 -5.09
N TYR A 209 -17.83 -6.56 -4.57
CA TYR A 209 -16.56 -6.16 -5.17
C TYR A 209 -15.58 -7.35 -5.28
N VAL A 210 -15.36 -8.07 -4.19
CA VAL A 210 -14.39 -9.17 -4.12
C VAL A 210 -14.78 -10.34 -5.01
N ILE A 211 -16.06 -10.74 -5.03
CA ILE A 211 -16.56 -11.85 -5.85
C ILE A 211 -16.56 -11.48 -7.34
N PHE A 212 -17.14 -10.34 -7.71
CA PHE A 212 -17.26 -9.95 -9.13
C PHE A 212 -15.90 -9.64 -9.75
N LYS A 213 -14.97 -9.04 -9.00
CA LYS A 213 -13.60 -8.81 -9.49
C LYS A 213 -12.69 -10.04 -9.35
N LYS A 214 -13.23 -11.19 -8.88
CA LYS A 214 -12.52 -12.45 -8.68
C LYS A 214 -11.21 -12.28 -7.91
N LYS A 215 -11.20 -11.37 -6.93
CA LYS A 215 -10.01 -11.00 -6.16
C LYS A 215 -9.79 -12.00 -5.02
N ARG A 216 -9.26 -13.18 -5.36
CA ARG A 216 -8.97 -14.26 -4.39
C ARG A 216 -8.09 -13.79 -3.23
N GLU A 217 -7.14 -12.89 -3.50
CA GLU A 217 -6.25 -12.24 -2.51
C GLU A 217 -6.99 -11.49 -1.39
N PHE A 218 -8.26 -11.12 -1.58
CA PHE A 218 -9.05 -10.41 -0.56
C PHE A 218 -10.03 -11.31 0.19
N PHE A 219 -10.06 -12.62 -0.04
CA PHE A 219 -11.04 -13.51 0.58
C PHE A 219 -10.86 -13.63 2.10
N GLY A 220 -9.60 -13.68 2.58
CA GLY A 220 -9.30 -13.64 4.01
C GLY A 220 -9.84 -12.37 4.65
N GLY A 221 -9.43 -11.21 4.12
CA GLY A 221 -9.91 -9.90 4.59
C GLY A 221 -11.43 -9.74 4.53
N LEU A 222 -12.08 -10.25 3.48
CA LEU A 222 -13.54 -10.25 3.37
C LEU A 222 -14.18 -11.07 4.49
N THR A 223 -13.64 -12.23 4.80
CA THR A 223 -14.15 -13.09 5.89
C THR A 223 -14.04 -12.37 7.23
N PHE A 224 -12.91 -11.72 7.50
CA PHE A 224 -12.72 -10.90 8.70
C PHE A 224 -13.80 -9.81 8.83
N VAL A 225 -14.06 -9.05 7.75
CA VAL A 225 -15.06 -7.99 7.71
C VAL A 225 -16.47 -8.53 7.89
N ILE A 226 -16.82 -9.64 7.23
CA ILE A 226 -18.13 -10.30 7.37
C ILE A 226 -18.34 -10.76 8.81
N THR A 227 -17.37 -11.43 9.42
CA THR A 227 -17.50 -11.92 10.79
C THR A 227 -17.72 -10.76 11.78
N LEU A 228 -16.93 -9.68 11.67
CA LEU A 228 -17.15 -8.48 12.48
C LEU A 228 -18.51 -7.82 12.22
N GLY A 229 -18.96 -7.79 10.97
CA GLY A 229 -20.26 -7.27 10.59
C GLY A 229 -21.41 -8.07 11.20
N ILE A 230 -21.32 -9.40 11.21
CA ILE A 230 -22.29 -10.28 11.88
C ILE A 230 -22.36 -9.95 13.37
N PHE A 231 -21.22 -9.89 14.07
CA PHE A 231 -21.19 -9.49 15.48
C PHE A 231 -21.79 -8.09 15.69
N GLY A 232 -21.49 -7.13 14.80
CA GLY A 232 -22.07 -5.81 14.86
C GLY A 232 -23.59 -5.80 14.68
N LEU A 233 -24.14 -6.61 13.77
CA LEU A 233 -25.59 -6.73 13.56
C LEU A 233 -26.27 -7.38 14.78
N LEU A 234 -25.65 -8.40 15.38
CA LEU A 234 -26.18 -9.05 16.59
C LEU A 234 -26.34 -8.07 17.78
N LEU A 235 -25.52 -7.02 17.86
CA LEU A 235 -25.65 -5.97 18.89
C LEU A 235 -26.74 -4.94 18.60
N ARG A 236 -27.22 -4.85 17.36
CA ARG A 236 -28.13 -3.80 16.89
C ARG A 236 -29.56 -4.29 16.69
N ILE A 237 -29.74 -5.58 16.38
CA ILE A 237 -31.05 -6.21 16.26
C ILE A 237 -31.67 -6.36 17.67
N PRO A 238 -32.88 -5.82 17.92
CA PRO A 238 -33.49 -5.82 19.26
C PRO A 238 -33.59 -7.21 19.90
N GLN A 239 -33.97 -8.22 19.11
CA GLN A 239 -34.13 -9.60 19.56
C GLN A 239 -32.82 -10.21 20.07
N THR A 240 -31.68 -9.88 19.45
CA THR A 240 -30.37 -10.45 19.80
C THR A 240 -29.60 -9.60 20.81
N LYS A 241 -29.87 -8.28 20.84
CA LYS A 241 -29.18 -7.32 21.71
C LYS A 241 -29.28 -7.69 23.19
N GLU A 242 -30.44 -8.17 23.63
CA GLU A 242 -30.67 -8.58 25.02
C GLU A 242 -29.83 -9.80 25.41
N PHE A 243 -29.75 -10.81 24.54
CA PHE A 243 -28.92 -12.01 24.77
C PHE A 243 -27.44 -11.67 24.97
N PHE A 244 -26.94 -10.64 24.28
CA PHE A 244 -25.54 -10.21 24.38
C PHE A 244 -25.30 -9.05 25.35
N GLN A 245 -26.30 -8.71 26.18
CA GLN A 245 -26.22 -7.64 27.19
C GLN A 245 -25.72 -6.31 26.62
N GLY A 246 -26.12 -5.97 25.38
CA GLY A 246 -25.66 -4.77 24.69
C GLY A 246 -24.14 -4.69 24.49
N GLY A 247 -23.46 -5.84 24.37
CA GLY A 247 -22.01 -5.94 24.15
C GLY A 247 -21.19 -6.01 25.43
N LYS A 248 -21.82 -6.13 26.60
CA LYS A 248 -21.12 -6.30 27.90
C LYS A 248 -20.82 -7.78 28.24
N ASN A 249 -21.43 -8.72 27.52
CA ASN A 249 -21.17 -10.15 27.72
C ASN A 249 -19.70 -10.48 27.39
N GLN A 250 -18.94 -10.99 28.36
CA GLN A 250 -17.51 -11.28 28.21
C GLN A 250 -17.23 -12.32 27.12
N THR A 251 -18.02 -13.39 27.06
CA THR A 251 -17.91 -14.44 26.04
C THR A 251 -18.11 -13.86 24.64
N PHE A 252 -19.10 -12.98 24.48
CA PHE A 252 -19.34 -12.29 23.22
C PHE A 252 -18.13 -11.45 22.80
N VAL A 253 -17.58 -10.64 23.71
CA VAL A 253 -16.41 -9.79 23.42
C VAL A 253 -15.21 -10.63 23.00
N VAL A 254 -14.93 -11.72 23.71
CA VAL A 254 -13.83 -12.64 23.37
C VAL A 254 -14.04 -13.27 21.99
N LEU A 255 -15.25 -13.76 21.71
CA LEU A 255 -15.57 -14.35 20.40
C LEU A 255 -15.49 -13.32 19.26
N ALA A 256 -15.94 -12.09 19.50
CA ALA A 256 -15.89 -11.01 18.53
C ALA A 256 -14.46 -10.58 18.18
N ILE A 257 -13.47 -10.91 19.01
CA ILE A 257 -12.03 -10.67 18.74
C ILE A 257 -11.39 -11.90 18.10
N ILE A 258 -11.58 -13.09 18.70
CA ILE A 258 -10.85 -14.30 18.30
C ILE A 258 -11.41 -14.87 16.99
N LEU A 259 -12.73 -14.93 16.83
CA LEU A 259 -13.35 -15.63 15.70
C LEU A 259 -13.02 -14.98 14.34
N PRO A 260 -13.09 -13.65 14.16
CA PRO A 260 -12.68 -13.02 12.89
C PRO A 260 -11.22 -13.34 12.52
N ILE A 261 -10.31 -13.33 13.50
CA ILE A 261 -8.88 -13.62 13.28
C ILE A 261 -8.69 -15.10 12.92
N ALA A 262 -9.32 -16.01 13.66
CA ALA A 262 -9.23 -17.45 13.40
C ALA A 262 -9.76 -17.81 12.01
N LEU A 263 -10.89 -17.25 11.61
CA LEU A 263 -11.47 -17.47 10.28
C LEU A 263 -10.62 -16.83 9.18
N TYR A 264 -10.07 -15.63 9.40
CA TYR A 264 -9.09 -15.02 8.49
C TYR A 264 -7.91 -15.97 8.23
N VAL A 265 -7.25 -16.45 9.29
CA VAL A 265 -6.09 -17.36 9.18
C VAL A 265 -6.46 -18.67 8.49
N LEU A 266 -7.64 -19.23 8.81
CA LEU A 266 -8.12 -20.46 8.18
C LEU A 266 -8.30 -20.28 6.68
N VAL A 267 -8.97 -19.20 6.25
CA VAL A 267 -9.22 -18.91 4.83
C VAL A 267 -7.91 -18.68 4.09
N GLU A 268 -6.99 -17.87 4.64
CA GLU A 268 -5.67 -17.65 4.04
C GLU A 268 -4.89 -18.96 3.87
N ARG A 269 -4.91 -19.83 4.89
CA ARG A 269 -4.26 -21.15 4.82
C ARG A 269 -4.85 -22.03 3.71
N LEU A 270 -6.16 -22.00 3.52
CA LEU A 270 -6.84 -22.76 2.46
C LEU A 270 -6.50 -22.21 1.06
N LEU A 271 -6.43 -20.88 0.91
CA LEU A 271 -6.04 -20.23 -0.35
C LEU A 271 -4.60 -20.59 -0.73
N LEU A 272 -3.67 -20.50 0.22
CA LEU A 272 -2.27 -20.86 0.00
C LEU A 272 -2.12 -22.33 -0.42
N ARG A 273 -2.83 -23.25 0.24
CA ARG A 273 -2.83 -24.67 -0.14
C ARG A 273 -3.35 -24.89 -1.57
N LYS A 274 -4.40 -24.17 -1.96
CA LYS A 274 -4.97 -24.31 -3.31
C LYS A 274 -4.02 -23.80 -4.39
N MET A 275 -3.33 -22.69 -4.15
CA MET A 275 -2.32 -22.17 -5.08
C MET A 275 -1.09 -23.07 -5.20
N GLY A 276 -0.67 -23.70 -4.09
CA GLY A 276 0.43 -24.67 -4.11
C GLY A 276 0.13 -25.97 -4.86
N ASN A 277 -1.15 -26.29 -5.08
CA ASN A 277 -1.58 -27.46 -5.84
C ASN A 277 -1.91 -27.13 -7.32
N GLU A 278 -1.97 -25.85 -7.69
CA GLU A 278 -2.23 -25.36 -9.06
C GLU A 278 -0.92 -25.04 -9.83
N ASN A 279 0.25 -25.15 -9.17
CA ASN A 279 1.59 -25.03 -9.75
C ASN A 279 2.28 -26.39 -9.87
#